data_AF-Q8EVA6-F1
#
_entry.id   AF-Q8EVA6-F1
#
_cell.length_a   1.000
_cell.length_b   1.000
_cell.length_c   1.000
_cell.angle_alpha   90.00
_cell.angle_beta   90.00
_cell.angle_gamma   90.00
#
_symmetry.space_group_name_H-M   'P 1'
#
loop_
_entity.id
_entity.type
_entity.pdbx_description
1 polymer ?
#
loop_
_entity_poly.entity_id
_entity_poly.type
_entity_poly.pdbx_seq_one_letter_code
_entity_poly.pdbx_strand_id
1 'polypeptide(L)'
;MKNKKIKLLKTLATVGSFVIVSTVPAIISACSSTADQYTGITPVIKSEVSLQGKLTGIYDTSTGSDRKDTNTLIAEDIKANLDKYFVNVDELKDVIQTSTITVDGGFSEKSTWEGENFETWSTDARGVTKAPYPSAAPKIDITSLNALKDEILKDDASIQKFLKDANLPFTSNASNFRLLNKPGLENGDLLHVNIKANRNRNNNSDLNLDLQIPVSNFNLKTTLKVSVSASNNVDGQNIGKDFNLTTHFNYSIGIDPAVNYKALKTALEVTPQESVDATEILKLSDYTDFSGNLDNDKIASAVGVFNSKFTPVSSVKVEGSQDMYNITLTAEPFSDLYFWDDGSTGSKTIQFQIKLNVKSQNAQG
;
A
#
# COMPACT_ATOMS: atom_id res chain seq x y z
N MET A 1 13.58 15.99 31.35
CA MET A 1 13.71 15.14 30.14
C MET A 1 13.03 15.76 28.90
N LYS A 2 13.37 17.00 28.53
CA LYS A 2 12.63 17.75 27.46
C LYS A 2 13.35 17.92 26.12
N ASN A 3 14.54 17.34 25.91
CA ASN A 3 15.36 17.65 24.72
C ASN A 3 15.63 16.50 23.73
N LYS A 4 14.92 15.36 23.82
CA LYS A 4 15.11 14.24 22.87
C LYS A 4 14.16 14.21 21.67
N LYS A 5 12.96 14.82 21.74
CA LYS A 5 11.97 14.77 20.65
C LYS A 5 12.26 15.73 19.48
N ILE A 6 13.01 16.80 19.70
CA ILE A 6 13.29 17.82 18.66
C ILE A 6 14.33 17.35 17.63
N LYS A 7 15.15 16.33 17.94
CA LYS A 7 16.06 15.72 16.96
C LYS A 7 15.38 14.72 16.01
N LEU A 8 14.15 14.28 16.31
CA LEU A 8 13.42 13.30 15.48
C LEU A 8 12.75 13.93 14.26
N LEU A 9 12.47 15.24 14.28
CA LEU A 9 11.70 15.92 13.24
C LEU A 9 12.51 16.44 12.04
N LYS A 10 13.84 16.29 12.03
CA LYS A 10 14.68 16.73 10.89
C LYS A 10 15.04 15.60 9.92
N THR A 11 14.76 14.35 10.25
CA THR A 11 15.18 13.18 9.45
C THR A 11 14.09 12.64 8.52
N LEU A 12 12.91 13.28 8.46
CA LEU A 12 11.82 12.89 7.55
C LEU A 12 11.81 13.69 6.22
N ALA A 13 12.88 14.44 5.93
CA ALA A 13 12.94 15.30 4.74
C ALA A 13 14.21 15.17 3.90
N THR A 14 15.28 14.50 4.36
CA THR A 14 16.50 14.37 3.55
C THR A 14 17.38 13.25 4.10
N VAL A 15 18.11 12.63 3.17
CA VAL A 15 19.32 11.81 3.32
C VAL A 15 19.11 10.29 3.40
N GLY A 16 19.36 9.68 2.25
CA GLY A 16 20.04 8.39 2.12
C GLY A 16 21.05 8.46 0.97
N SER A 17 21.89 9.51 0.94
CA SER A 17 23.08 9.51 0.07
C SER A 17 24.08 8.52 0.67
N PHE A 18 24.46 7.50 -0.10
CA PHE A 18 25.78 6.90 0.02
C PHE A 18 26.51 6.99 -1.31
N VAL A 19 27.72 7.54 -1.22
CA VAL A 19 28.70 7.65 -2.28
C VAL A 19 29.24 6.26 -2.58
N ILE A 20 29.05 5.78 -3.81
CA ILE A 20 30.00 4.86 -4.42
C ILE A 20 30.71 5.64 -5.54
N VAL A 21 31.91 6.14 -5.23
CA VAL A 21 32.90 6.40 -6.26
C VAL A 21 33.38 5.02 -6.72
N SER A 22 32.86 4.54 -7.84
CA SER A 22 33.62 3.62 -8.67
C SER A 22 33.73 4.25 -10.04
N THR A 23 34.93 4.73 -10.35
CA THR A 23 35.35 5.07 -11.70
C THR A 23 34.90 3.96 -12.65
N VAL A 24 33.99 4.29 -13.57
CA VAL A 24 33.66 3.42 -14.71
C VAL A 24 34.91 3.37 -15.58
N PRO A 25 35.57 2.23 -15.78
CA PRO A 25 36.42 2.10 -16.95
C PRO A 25 35.47 2.06 -18.15
N ALA A 26 35.53 3.09 -18.99
CA ALA A 26 35.01 2.99 -20.34
C ALA A 26 35.82 1.88 -21.04
N ILE A 27 35.32 0.65 -21.01
CA ILE A 27 35.82 -0.40 -21.88
C ILE A 27 35.23 -0.10 -23.25
N ILE A 28 36.07 0.55 -24.06
CA ILE A 28 35.94 0.60 -25.50
C ILE A 28 35.95 -0.87 -25.96
N SER A 29 34.81 -1.37 -26.43
CA SER A 29 34.76 -2.65 -27.14
C SER A 29 35.43 -2.45 -28.50
N ALA A 30 36.74 -2.67 -28.54
CA ALA A 30 37.43 -3.07 -29.75
C ALA A 30 37.37 -4.60 -29.82
N CYS A 31 36.74 -5.09 -30.88
CA CYS A 31 36.66 -6.49 -31.23
C CYS A 31 38.08 -7.05 -31.48
N SER A 32 38.51 -8.08 -30.75
CA SER A 32 39.57 -8.99 -31.22
C SER A 32 39.47 -10.37 -30.55
N SER A 33 38.97 -11.33 -31.34
CA SER A 33 39.45 -12.72 -31.45
C SER A 33 40.10 -13.40 -30.22
N THR A 34 39.28 -14.13 -29.47
CA THR A 34 39.40 -15.59 -29.21
C THR A 34 38.08 -16.03 -28.59
N ALA A 35 37.36 -16.93 -29.25
CA ALA A 35 36.16 -17.55 -28.69
C ALA A 35 36.59 -18.53 -27.60
N ASP A 36 36.89 -18.01 -26.41
CA ASP A 36 36.88 -18.82 -25.20
C ASP A 36 35.45 -19.34 -25.03
N GLN A 37 35.26 -20.65 -25.18
CA GLN A 37 33.97 -21.28 -24.91
C GLN A 37 33.64 -21.09 -23.43
N TYR A 38 32.76 -20.14 -23.16
CA TYR A 38 32.18 -19.97 -21.84
C TYR A 38 31.37 -21.23 -21.49
N THR A 39 31.84 -22.00 -20.49
CA THR A 39 31.22 -23.27 -20.05
C THR A 39 30.32 -23.10 -18.83
N GLY A 40 29.98 -21.88 -18.44
CA GLY A 40 29.16 -21.64 -17.26
C GLY A 40 27.68 -21.39 -17.56
N ILE A 41 26.93 -21.14 -16.50
CA ILE A 41 25.47 -21.07 -16.51
C ILE A 41 25.06 -19.66 -16.93
N THR A 42 24.19 -19.57 -17.94
CA THR A 42 23.59 -18.31 -18.37
C THR A 42 22.19 -18.21 -17.78
N PRO A 43 21.92 -17.27 -16.86
CA PRO A 43 20.59 -17.12 -16.29
C PRO A 43 19.60 -16.64 -17.35
N VAL A 44 18.41 -17.24 -17.37
CA VAL A 44 17.32 -16.87 -18.27
C VAL A 44 16.17 -16.33 -17.45
N ILE A 45 16.01 -15.00 -17.39
CA ILE A 45 14.88 -14.37 -16.69
C ILE A 45 13.61 -14.49 -17.53
N LYS A 46 12.45 -14.62 -16.88
CA LYS A 46 11.14 -14.51 -17.54
C LYS A 46 10.96 -13.10 -18.09
N SER A 47 10.38 -12.99 -19.28
CA SER A 47 10.08 -11.69 -19.90
C SER A 47 9.06 -10.87 -19.11
N GLU A 48 8.19 -11.54 -18.34
CA GLU A 48 7.19 -10.94 -17.47
C GLU A 48 7.16 -11.69 -16.14
N VAL A 49 7.13 -10.93 -15.05
CA VAL A 49 6.99 -11.42 -13.68
C VAL A 49 5.83 -10.66 -13.03
N SER A 50 4.74 -11.40 -12.79
CA SER A 50 3.56 -10.89 -12.09
C SER A 50 3.48 -11.55 -10.71
N LEU A 51 3.61 -10.74 -9.66
CA LEU A 51 3.59 -11.14 -8.26
C LEU A 51 2.48 -10.45 -7.49
N GLN A 52 2.15 -11.06 -6.36
CA GLN A 52 1.18 -10.56 -5.40
C GLN A 52 1.70 -10.74 -3.98
N GLY A 53 1.46 -9.77 -3.11
CA GLY A 53 1.81 -9.90 -1.69
C GLY A 53 1.70 -8.60 -0.89
N LYS A 54 2.32 -8.60 0.30
CA LYS A 54 2.38 -7.48 1.24
C LYS A 54 3.12 -6.27 0.65
N LEU A 55 2.73 -5.05 1.06
CA LEU A 55 3.49 -3.83 0.76
C LEU A 55 4.97 -3.96 1.15
N THR A 56 5.28 -4.64 2.26
CA THR A 56 6.65 -4.85 2.75
C THR A 56 7.54 -5.69 1.82
N GLY A 57 6.96 -6.37 0.83
CA GLY A 57 7.73 -7.03 -0.23
C GLY A 57 8.40 -6.04 -1.21
N ILE A 58 7.93 -4.79 -1.28
CA ILE A 58 8.46 -3.75 -2.19
C ILE A 58 8.75 -2.42 -1.50
N TYR A 59 8.37 -2.25 -0.24
CA TYR A 59 8.58 -1.04 0.53
C TYR A 59 8.94 -1.32 1.99
N ASP A 60 10.13 -0.92 2.40
CA ASP A 60 10.55 -1.02 3.80
C ASP A 60 9.97 0.14 4.62
N THR A 61 9.05 -0.19 5.53
CA THR A 61 8.39 0.73 6.47
C THR A 61 9.27 1.09 7.67
N SER A 62 10.44 0.46 7.84
CA SER A 62 11.36 0.76 8.91
C SER A 62 11.99 2.15 8.75
N THR A 63 12.56 2.66 9.84
CA THR A 63 13.26 3.95 9.87
C THR A 63 14.71 3.75 10.28
N GLY A 64 15.64 4.45 9.63
CA GLY A 64 17.05 4.45 10.02
C GLY A 64 17.98 4.01 8.89
N SER A 65 19.23 3.70 9.26
CA SER A 65 20.30 3.29 8.33
C SER A 65 20.09 1.92 7.70
N ASP A 66 19.31 1.07 8.35
CA ASP A 66 19.14 -0.34 7.95
C ASP A 66 17.94 -0.53 7.02
N ARG A 67 17.25 0.58 6.69
CA ARG A 67 16.11 0.58 5.77
C ARG A 67 16.58 0.19 4.38
N LYS A 68 15.95 -0.82 3.81
CA LYS A 68 16.23 -1.29 2.45
C LYS A 68 15.46 -0.47 1.42
N ASP A 69 16.10 -0.18 0.29
CA ASP A 69 15.40 0.36 -0.86
C ASP A 69 14.63 -0.74 -1.61
N THR A 70 13.72 -0.34 -2.50
CA THR A 70 12.89 -1.27 -3.27
C THR A 70 13.72 -2.19 -4.16
N ASN A 71 14.83 -1.71 -4.73
CA ASN A 71 15.73 -2.54 -5.54
C ASN A 71 16.32 -3.69 -4.72
N THR A 72 16.75 -3.40 -3.48
CA THR A 72 17.31 -4.37 -2.54
C THR A 72 16.28 -5.40 -2.13
N LEU A 73 15.05 -4.97 -1.80
CA LEU A 73 13.95 -5.88 -1.46
C LEU A 73 13.63 -6.84 -2.62
N ILE A 74 13.54 -6.33 -3.84
CA ILE A 74 13.28 -7.15 -5.03
C ILE A 74 14.46 -8.10 -5.31
N ALA A 75 15.71 -7.64 -5.14
CA ALA A 75 16.89 -8.50 -5.30
C ALA A 75 16.90 -9.67 -4.30
N GLU A 76 16.49 -9.42 -3.05
CA GLU A 76 16.33 -10.46 -2.03
C GLU A 76 15.18 -11.43 -2.39
N ASP A 77 14.06 -10.94 -2.89
CA ASP A 77 12.94 -11.79 -3.31
C ASP A 77 13.31 -12.67 -4.52
N ILE A 78 14.03 -12.13 -5.51
CA ILE A 78 14.58 -12.89 -6.64
C ILE A 78 15.44 -14.05 -6.13
N LYS A 79 16.34 -13.78 -5.17
CA LYS A 79 17.24 -14.79 -4.63
C LYS A 79 16.51 -15.90 -3.86
N ALA A 80 15.42 -15.53 -3.18
CA ALA A 80 14.61 -16.46 -2.39
C ALA A 80 13.61 -17.27 -3.22
N ASN A 81 13.18 -16.78 -4.39
CA ASN A 81 12.08 -17.35 -5.17
C ASN A 81 12.43 -17.51 -6.67
N LEU A 82 13.50 -18.26 -6.98
CA LEU A 82 14.00 -18.37 -8.36
C LEU A 82 12.94 -18.81 -9.38
N ASP A 83 12.06 -19.72 -8.99
CA ASP A 83 10.99 -20.26 -9.81
C ASP A 83 9.99 -19.20 -10.28
N LYS A 84 9.88 -18.10 -9.54
CA LYS A 84 9.05 -16.97 -9.92
C LYS A 84 9.69 -16.11 -11.01
N TYR A 85 11.02 -16.01 -11.03
CA TYR A 85 11.75 -15.06 -11.87
C TYR A 85 12.51 -15.67 -13.05
N PHE A 86 13.02 -16.89 -12.93
CA PHE A 86 13.85 -17.53 -13.94
C PHE A 86 13.14 -18.69 -14.64
N VAL A 87 13.58 -18.98 -15.85
CA VAL A 87 13.12 -20.12 -16.66
C VAL A 87 13.97 -21.37 -16.37
N ASN A 88 15.29 -21.21 -16.26
CA ASN A 88 16.24 -22.30 -16.04
C ASN A 88 16.60 -22.50 -14.55
N VAL A 89 15.58 -22.65 -13.72
CA VAL A 89 15.71 -22.74 -12.24
C VAL A 89 16.61 -23.90 -11.81
N ASP A 90 16.46 -25.06 -12.43
CA ASP A 90 17.21 -26.27 -12.05
C ASP A 90 18.72 -26.11 -12.21
N GLU A 91 19.16 -25.30 -13.17
CA GLU A 91 20.57 -24.95 -13.41
C GLU A 91 21.08 -23.91 -12.40
N LEU A 92 20.20 -23.02 -11.92
CA LEU A 92 20.58 -21.89 -11.09
C LEU A 92 20.57 -22.19 -9.57
N LYS A 93 19.80 -23.18 -9.12
CA LYS A 93 19.48 -23.38 -7.68
C LYS A 93 20.69 -23.44 -6.75
N ASP A 94 21.77 -24.08 -7.19
CA ASP A 94 22.96 -24.31 -6.35
C ASP A 94 23.95 -23.12 -6.43
N VAL A 95 23.97 -22.43 -7.56
CA VAL A 95 24.90 -21.33 -7.84
C VAL A 95 24.38 -19.98 -7.37
N ILE A 96 23.06 -19.76 -7.47
CA ILE A 96 22.51 -18.43 -7.20
C ILE A 96 22.68 -18.01 -5.73
N GLN A 97 22.76 -18.98 -4.81
CA GLN A 97 22.83 -18.70 -3.38
C GLN A 97 24.16 -18.03 -2.99
N THR A 98 25.24 -18.32 -3.71
CA THR A 98 26.54 -17.66 -3.57
C THR A 98 26.71 -16.47 -4.52
N SER A 99 25.74 -16.23 -5.41
CA SER A 99 25.77 -15.11 -6.35
C SER A 99 25.35 -13.78 -5.71
N THR A 100 25.84 -12.70 -6.31
CA THR A 100 25.37 -11.34 -6.12
C THR A 100 24.29 -11.05 -7.16
N ILE A 101 23.11 -10.64 -6.68
CA ILE A 101 22.00 -10.17 -7.51
C ILE A 101 21.85 -8.67 -7.27
N THR A 102 21.81 -7.89 -8.35
CA THR A 102 21.48 -6.47 -8.30
C THR A 102 20.29 -6.19 -9.19
N VAL A 103 19.43 -5.28 -8.74
CA VAL A 103 18.24 -4.85 -9.46
C VAL A 103 18.29 -3.34 -9.66
N ASP A 104 17.99 -2.90 -10.87
CA ASP A 104 17.68 -1.51 -11.19
C ASP A 104 16.27 -1.45 -11.77
N GLY A 105 15.31 -1.01 -10.95
CA GLY A 105 13.94 -0.72 -11.35
C GLY A 105 13.67 0.74 -11.73
N GLY A 106 14.71 1.58 -11.80
CA GLY A 106 14.58 3.00 -12.10
C GLY A 106 13.92 3.83 -10.97
N PHE A 107 13.88 3.32 -9.74
CA PHE A 107 13.27 4.03 -8.63
C PHE A 107 14.12 5.23 -8.20
N SER A 108 13.50 6.42 -8.13
CA SER A 108 14.19 7.62 -7.65
C SER A 108 14.53 7.51 -6.17
N GLU A 109 15.78 7.81 -5.81
CA GLU A 109 16.23 7.96 -4.42
C GLU A 109 15.65 9.21 -3.73
N LYS A 110 15.07 10.13 -4.52
CA LYS A 110 14.55 11.41 -4.04
C LYS A 110 13.03 11.48 -4.23
N SER A 111 12.33 11.80 -3.15
CA SER A 111 10.91 12.15 -3.20
C SER A 111 10.71 13.48 -3.92
N THR A 112 9.74 13.56 -4.82
CA THR A 112 9.26 14.82 -5.41
C THR A 112 8.16 15.46 -4.56
N TRP A 113 7.65 14.78 -3.54
CA TRP A 113 6.67 15.33 -2.60
C TRP A 113 7.31 16.32 -1.62
N GLU A 114 6.66 17.47 -1.43
CA GLU A 114 7.16 18.61 -0.67
C GLU A 114 6.10 19.16 0.29
N GLY A 115 6.49 20.01 1.24
CA GLY A 115 5.59 20.63 2.21
C GLY A 115 5.57 19.92 3.56
N GLU A 116 4.48 20.10 4.32
CA GLU A 116 4.35 19.56 5.67
C GLU A 116 4.22 18.03 5.66
N ASN A 117 4.63 17.38 6.75
CA ASN A 117 4.42 15.93 6.90
C ASN A 117 2.96 15.65 7.28
N PHE A 118 2.50 14.42 7.02
CA PHE A 118 1.14 13.96 7.31
C PHE A 118 0.68 14.22 8.74
N GLU A 119 1.53 13.96 9.73
CA GLU A 119 1.21 14.14 11.14
C GLU A 119 0.90 15.60 11.48
N THR A 120 1.43 16.54 10.68
CA THR A 120 1.16 17.97 10.82
C THR A 120 -0.13 18.34 10.09
N TRP A 121 -0.21 18.11 8.78
CA TRP A 121 -1.32 18.65 7.98
C TRP A 121 -2.65 17.92 8.21
N SER A 122 -2.63 16.66 8.64
CA SER A 122 -3.85 15.90 8.98
C SER A 122 -4.59 16.47 10.20
N THR A 123 -3.92 17.33 10.98
CA THR A 123 -4.47 17.99 12.18
C THR A 123 -4.88 19.45 11.95
N ASP A 124 -4.89 19.93 10.70
CA ASP A 124 -5.22 21.33 10.37
C ASP A 124 -6.58 21.74 10.95
N ALA A 125 -6.56 22.77 11.80
CA ALA A 125 -7.72 23.30 12.50
C ALA A 125 -8.82 23.84 11.56
N ARG A 126 -8.49 24.14 10.30
CA ARG A 126 -9.46 24.54 9.26
C ARG A 126 -10.31 23.37 8.75
N GLY A 127 -10.02 22.15 9.20
CA GLY A 127 -10.70 20.93 8.82
C GLY A 127 -10.12 20.32 7.54
N VAL A 128 -10.06 19.00 7.53
CA VAL A 128 -9.68 18.20 6.36
C VAL A 128 -10.85 17.28 6.05
N THR A 129 -11.37 17.37 4.84
CA THR A 129 -12.45 16.48 4.38
C THR A 129 -11.83 15.16 3.95
N LYS A 130 -12.25 14.06 4.56
CA LYS A 130 -11.79 12.72 4.17
C LYS A 130 -12.54 12.25 2.93
N ALA A 131 -11.81 11.69 1.97
CA ALA A 131 -12.34 11.03 0.79
C ALA A 131 -11.69 9.66 0.64
N PRO A 132 -12.30 8.60 1.21
CA PRO A 132 -11.86 7.23 1.00
C PRO A 132 -11.99 6.83 -0.46
N TYR A 133 -10.92 6.29 -1.04
CA TYR A 133 -10.91 5.73 -2.38
C TYR A 133 -11.80 4.47 -2.40
N PRO A 134 -12.89 4.43 -3.21
CA PRO A 134 -13.86 3.35 -3.12
C PRO A 134 -13.30 2.01 -3.58
N SER A 135 -13.76 0.91 -2.99
CA SER A 135 -13.34 -0.45 -3.38
C SER A 135 -13.69 -0.78 -4.84
N ALA A 136 -14.78 -0.17 -5.34
CA ALA A 136 -15.23 -0.32 -6.72
C ALA A 136 -14.46 0.55 -7.74
N ALA A 137 -13.60 1.46 -7.28
CA ALA A 137 -12.81 2.30 -8.17
C ALA A 137 -11.69 1.49 -8.84
N PRO A 138 -11.18 1.94 -10.01
CA PRO A 138 -10.10 1.26 -10.72
C PRO A 138 -8.83 1.11 -9.86
N LYS A 139 -8.08 0.02 -10.04
CA LYS A 139 -6.72 -0.06 -9.49
C LYS A 139 -5.81 1.00 -10.12
N ILE A 140 -4.78 1.38 -9.38
CA ILE A 140 -3.86 2.45 -9.74
C ILE A 140 -2.50 1.82 -10.04
N ASP A 141 -2.13 1.83 -11.31
CA ASP A 141 -0.81 1.38 -11.75
C ASP A 141 0.21 2.53 -11.58
N ILE A 142 1.30 2.28 -10.86
CA ILE A 142 2.37 3.25 -10.64
C ILE A 142 3.74 2.59 -10.84
N THR A 143 4.72 3.36 -11.31
CA THR A 143 6.14 2.96 -11.28
C THR A 143 6.80 3.33 -9.94
N SER A 144 6.24 4.32 -9.23
CA SER A 144 6.67 4.77 -7.92
C SER A 144 5.63 5.71 -7.29
N LEU A 145 5.79 6.04 -6.01
CA LEU A 145 4.97 7.07 -5.37
C LEU A 145 5.19 8.48 -5.98
N ASN A 146 6.36 8.75 -6.58
CA ASN A 146 6.56 9.98 -7.33
C ASN A 146 5.73 9.97 -8.63
N ALA A 147 5.60 8.84 -9.32
CA ALA A 147 4.77 8.74 -10.52
C ALA A 147 3.28 8.99 -10.22
N LEU A 148 2.79 8.61 -9.04
CA LEU A 148 1.45 9.02 -8.60
C LEU A 148 1.29 10.56 -8.62
N LYS A 149 2.29 11.30 -8.14
CA LYS A 149 2.29 12.77 -8.18
C LYS A 149 2.48 13.30 -9.61
N ASP A 150 3.55 12.88 -10.25
CA ASP A 150 4.12 13.57 -11.42
C ASP A 150 3.47 13.12 -12.74
N GLU A 151 2.75 11.98 -12.74
CA GLU A 151 2.08 11.43 -13.92
C GLU A 151 0.56 11.39 -13.76
N ILE A 152 0.05 10.90 -12.62
CA ILE A 152 -1.39 10.68 -12.39
C ILE A 152 -2.09 11.91 -11.81
N LEU A 153 -1.46 12.60 -10.84
CA LEU A 153 -2.03 13.73 -10.10
C LEU A 153 -1.31 15.05 -10.40
N LYS A 154 -0.71 15.16 -11.59
CA LYS A 154 0.27 16.20 -11.95
C LYS A 154 -0.29 17.62 -12.05
N ASP A 155 -1.57 17.75 -12.39
CA ASP A 155 -2.22 19.03 -12.64
C ASP A 155 -3.72 18.97 -12.30
N ASP A 156 -4.37 20.14 -12.34
CA ASP A 156 -5.78 20.33 -12.05
C ASP A 156 -6.69 19.37 -12.83
N ALA A 157 -6.45 19.24 -14.15
CA ALA A 157 -7.24 18.40 -15.03
C ALA A 157 -7.06 16.90 -14.70
N SER A 158 -5.82 16.48 -14.41
CA SER A 158 -5.49 15.09 -14.09
C SER A 158 -6.08 14.69 -12.73
N ILE A 159 -6.01 15.57 -11.73
CA ILE A 159 -6.64 15.35 -10.42
C ILE A 159 -8.17 15.26 -10.56
N GLN A 160 -8.80 16.18 -11.28
CA GLN A 160 -10.26 16.13 -11.50
C GLN A 160 -10.68 14.86 -12.23
N LYS A 161 -9.92 14.44 -13.24
CA LYS A 161 -10.16 13.18 -13.95
C LYS A 161 -10.03 11.98 -13.00
N PHE A 162 -8.96 11.93 -12.20
CA PHE A 162 -8.75 10.86 -11.22
C PHE A 162 -9.90 10.75 -10.22
N LEU A 163 -10.32 11.87 -9.63
CA LEU A 163 -11.45 11.90 -8.69
C LEU A 163 -12.77 11.48 -9.35
N LYS A 164 -12.99 11.89 -10.60
CA LYS A 164 -14.20 11.53 -11.36
C LYS A 164 -14.24 10.06 -11.72
N ASP A 165 -13.13 9.50 -12.20
CA ASP A 165 -13.03 8.10 -12.58
C ASP A 165 -13.19 7.18 -11.35
N ALA A 166 -12.75 7.64 -10.19
CA ALA A 166 -12.97 6.96 -8.90
C ALA A 166 -14.38 7.16 -8.33
N ASN A 167 -15.26 7.90 -9.02
CA ASN A 167 -16.59 8.29 -8.54
C ASN A 167 -16.58 8.94 -7.14
N LEU A 168 -15.52 9.68 -6.83
CA LEU A 168 -15.40 10.39 -5.57
C LEU A 168 -16.29 11.64 -5.60
N PRO A 169 -17.07 11.91 -4.54
CA PRO A 169 -17.88 13.12 -4.49
C PRO A 169 -16.97 14.34 -4.34
N PHE A 170 -16.82 15.12 -5.42
CA PHE A 170 -16.25 16.46 -5.37
C PHE A 170 -17.20 17.47 -6.00
N THR A 171 -17.11 18.71 -5.54
CA THR A 171 -18.06 19.74 -5.94
C THR A 171 -17.72 20.25 -7.33
N SER A 172 -18.69 20.26 -8.27
CA SER A 172 -18.52 20.77 -9.64
C SER A 172 -18.14 22.26 -9.71
N ASN A 173 -18.24 23.00 -8.59
CA ASN A 173 -17.80 24.37 -8.45
C ASN A 173 -16.42 24.52 -7.77
N ALA A 174 -15.63 23.44 -7.67
CA ALA A 174 -14.23 23.50 -7.28
C ALA A 174 -13.33 23.61 -8.52
N SER A 175 -12.27 24.41 -8.43
CA SER A 175 -11.26 24.56 -9.49
C SER A 175 -9.87 24.77 -8.89
N ASN A 176 -8.82 24.71 -9.71
CA ASN A 176 -7.43 24.84 -9.26
C ASN A 176 -7.02 23.76 -8.24
N PHE A 177 -7.39 22.52 -8.54
CA PHE A 177 -6.93 21.36 -7.80
C PHE A 177 -5.41 21.27 -7.86
N ARG A 178 -4.80 21.04 -6.71
CA ARG A 178 -3.35 20.91 -6.56
C ARG A 178 -3.02 19.98 -5.42
N LEU A 179 -1.94 19.23 -5.57
CA LEU A 179 -1.32 18.52 -4.48
C LEU A 179 -0.58 19.50 -3.57
N LEU A 180 -0.67 19.26 -2.27
CA LEU A 180 0.13 19.94 -1.26
C LEU A 180 0.66 18.91 -0.29
N ASN A 181 1.74 19.28 0.40
CA ASN A 181 2.30 18.50 1.50
C ASN A 181 2.78 17.11 1.10
N LYS A 182 3.45 16.44 2.03
CA LYS A 182 3.92 15.07 1.83
C LYS A 182 2.80 14.08 2.15
N PRO A 183 2.72 12.96 1.43
CA PRO A 183 1.76 11.93 1.75
C PRO A 183 2.11 11.26 3.08
N GLY A 184 1.14 10.60 3.69
CA GLY A 184 1.31 9.80 4.89
C GLY A 184 0.84 8.37 4.68
N LEU A 185 1.44 7.42 5.41
CA LEU A 185 0.98 6.04 5.44
C LEU A 185 0.46 5.73 6.85
N GLU A 186 -0.84 5.51 6.98
CA GLU A 186 -1.48 5.12 8.24
C GLU A 186 -1.53 3.59 8.33
N ASN A 187 -1.03 3.05 9.45
CA ASN A 187 -1.00 1.61 9.78
C ASN A 187 -0.36 0.69 8.73
N GLY A 188 0.40 1.23 7.77
CA GLY A 188 1.00 0.44 6.68
C GLY A 188 0.05 0.11 5.53
N ASP A 189 -1.23 0.50 5.60
CA ASP A 189 -2.27 0.02 4.68
C ASP A 189 -3.10 1.14 4.02
N LEU A 190 -3.01 2.39 4.51
CA LEU A 190 -3.77 3.52 3.96
C LEU A 190 -2.87 4.72 3.63
N LEU A 191 -2.77 5.06 2.34
CA LEU A 191 -2.05 6.23 1.85
C LEU A 191 -2.93 7.47 1.91
N HIS A 192 -2.44 8.53 2.54
CA HIS A 192 -3.08 9.83 2.64
C HIS A 192 -2.42 10.83 1.70
N VAL A 193 -3.21 11.44 0.82
CA VAL A 193 -2.75 12.44 -0.16
C VAL A 193 -3.53 13.73 0.03
N ASN A 194 -2.82 14.84 0.28
CA ASN A 194 -3.47 16.13 0.49
C ASN A 194 -3.71 16.86 -0.85
N ILE A 195 -4.99 17.04 -1.17
CA ILE A 195 -5.45 17.79 -2.34
C ILE A 195 -6.15 19.07 -1.87
N LYS A 196 -5.79 20.22 -2.44
CA LYS A 196 -6.53 21.48 -2.25
C LYS A 196 -7.16 21.95 -3.54
N ALA A 197 -8.32 22.58 -3.42
CA ALA A 197 -8.98 23.25 -4.54
C ALA A 197 -9.72 24.51 -4.04
N ASN A 198 -9.90 25.49 -4.92
CA ASN A 198 -10.64 26.70 -4.61
C ASN A 198 -12.14 26.41 -4.81
N ARG A 199 -12.98 26.74 -3.84
CA ARG A 199 -14.45 26.62 -3.98
C ARG A 199 -15.04 27.95 -4.44
N ASN A 200 -15.70 27.96 -5.60
CA ASN A 200 -16.44 29.13 -6.09
C ASN A 200 -17.78 29.28 -5.33
N ARG A 201 -17.75 29.82 -4.10
CA ARG A 201 -18.92 30.39 -3.42
C ARG A 201 -18.50 31.56 -2.53
N ASN A 202 -19.35 32.59 -2.48
CA ASN A 202 -19.13 33.90 -1.87
C ASN A 202 -18.78 33.95 -0.37
N ASN A 203 -18.54 32.83 0.33
CA ASN A 203 -18.19 32.81 1.76
C ASN A 203 -17.72 31.43 2.32
N ASN A 204 -17.07 30.54 1.55
CA ASN A 204 -16.60 29.28 2.16
C ASN A 204 -15.18 28.89 1.75
N SER A 205 -14.42 28.47 2.76
CA SER A 205 -13.02 28.03 2.72
C SER A 205 -12.69 27.13 1.54
N ASP A 206 -11.46 27.26 1.03
CA ASP A 206 -10.86 26.32 0.09
C ASP A 206 -11.14 24.86 0.49
N LEU A 207 -11.40 24.01 -0.49
CA LEU A 207 -11.47 22.57 -0.27
C LEU A 207 -10.09 22.09 0.16
N ASN A 208 -10.04 21.40 1.30
CA ASN A 208 -8.88 20.68 1.78
C ASN A 208 -9.27 19.21 1.96
N LEU A 209 -8.80 18.37 1.05
CA LEU A 209 -9.15 16.96 0.94
C LEU A 209 -7.98 16.09 1.41
N ASP A 210 -8.30 15.09 2.22
CA ASP A 210 -7.48 13.93 2.50
C ASP A 210 -8.01 12.79 1.63
N LEU A 211 -7.35 12.56 0.50
CA LEU A 211 -7.62 11.42 -0.37
C LEU A 211 -6.96 10.19 0.26
N GLN A 212 -7.77 9.23 0.69
CA GLN A 212 -7.33 8.05 1.45
C GLN A 212 -7.38 6.83 0.55
N ILE A 213 -6.23 6.41 0.02
CA ILE A 213 -6.12 5.31 -0.94
C ILE A 213 -5.57 4.08 -0.20
N PRO A 214 -6.34 3.00 -0.07
CA PRO A 214 -5.80 1.75 0.44
C PRO A 214 -4.64 1.26 -0.42
N VAL A 215 -3.56 0.76 0.20
CA VAL A 215 -2.37 0.38 -0.58
C VAL A 215 -2.63 -0.80 -1.51
N SER A 216 -3.64 -1.63 -1.19
CA SER A 216 -4.11 -2.72 -2.05
C SER A 216 -4.78 -2.25 -3.37
N ASN A 217 -5.08 -0.95 -3.52
CA ASN A 217 -5.46 -0.37 -4.81
C ASN A 217 -4.28 -0.19 -5.76
N PHE A 218 -3.02 -0.24 -5.30
CA PHE A 218 -1.86 -0.04 -6.15
C PHE A 218 -1.33 -1.33 -6.79
N ASN A 219 -0.84 -1.18 -8.01
CA ASN A 219 0.08 -2.14 -8.62
C ASN A 219 1.39 -1.40 -8.96
N LEU A 220 2.52 -1.94 -8.52
CA LEU A 220 3.83 -1.47 -8.95
C LEU A 220 4.15 -2.10 -10.31
N LYS A 221 4.11 -1.31 -11.38
CA LYS A 221 4.44 -1.74 -12.73
C LYS A 221 5.68 -1.02 -13.22
N THR A 222 6.76 -1.76 -13.47
CA THR A 222 8.02 -1.20 -13.98
C THR A 222 8.78 -2.21 -14.82
N THR A 223 9.86 -1.78 -15.46
CA THR A 223 10.83 -2.65 -16.09
C THR A 223 12.02 -2.79 -15.15
N LEU A 224 12.37 -4.03 -14.78
CA LEU A 224 13.56 -4.31 -13.98
C LEU A 224 14.72 -4.69 -14.89
N LYS A 225 15.89 -4.14 -14.61
CA LYS A 225 17.17 -4.65 -15.07
C LYS A 225 17.79 -5.45 -13.93
N VAL A 226 18.07 -6.72 -14.19
CA VAL A 226 18.65 -7.66 -13.23
C VAL A 226 20.03 -8.06 -13.70
N SER A 227 21.00 -7.97 -12.81
CA SER A 227 22.34 -8.53 -13.02
C SER A 227 22.58 -9.62 -12.00
N VAL A 228 23.11 -10.75 -12.47
CA VAL A 228 23.49 -11.88 -11.63
C VAL A 228 24.96 -12.14 -11.86
N SER A 229 25.74 -12.25 -10.79
CA SER A 229 27.17 -12.55 -10.89
C SER A 229 27.60 -13.49 -9.77
N ALA A 230 28.35 -14.54 -10.10
CA ALA A 230 28.98 -15.43 -9.14
C ALA A 230 30.49 -15.44 -9.41
N SER A 231 31.29 -15.06 -8.42
CA SER A 231 32.75 -14.99 -8.56
C SER A 231 33.47 -16.27 -8.11
N ASN A 232 32.83 -17.13 -7.30
CA ASN A 232 33.45 -18.32 -6.74
C ASN A 232 32.42 -19.45 -6.60
N ASN A 233 32.28 -20.30 -7.62
CA ASN A 233 31.62 -21.59 -7.44
C ASN A 233 32.64 -22.70 -7.22
N VAL A 234 32.36 -23.55 -6.25
CA VAL A 234 33.25 -24.62 -5.77
C VAL A 234 33.49 -25.70 -6.85
N ASP A 235 32.60 -25.79 -7.83
CA ASP A 235 32.57 -26.84 -8.86
C ASP A 235 33.00 -26.38 -10.28
N GLY A 236 33.51 -25.13 -10.43
CA GLY A 236 34.05 -24.63 -11.70
C GLY A 236 33.03 -24.19 -12.76
N GLN A 237 31.72 -24.38 -12.53
CA GLN A 237 30.67 -23.76 -13.35
C GLN A 237 30.33 -22.39 -12.78
N ASN A 238 30.81 -21.29 -13.36
CA ASN A 238 30.44 -19.94 -12.93
C ASN A 238 29.09 -19.52 -13.56
N ILE A 239 28.46 -18.44 -13.06
CA ILE A 239 27.47 -17.70 -13.85
C ILE A 239 28.20 -16.72 -14.75
N GLY A 240 27.72 -16.63 -16.00
CA GLY A 240 28.36 -15.78 -17.00
C GLY A 240 28.30 -14.35 -16.54
N LYS A 241 29.35 -13.59 -16.81
CA LYS A 241 29.34 -12.14 -16.62
C LYS A 241 28.36 -11.54 -17.65
N ASP A 242 27.06 -11.75 -17.48
CA ASP A 242 26.01 -11.24 -18.36
C ASP A 242 24.99 -10.42 -17.55
N PHE A 243 24.83 -9.17 -17.97
CA PHE A 243 24.65 -8.05 -17.04
C PHE A 243 23.33 -7.30 -17.16
N ASN A 244 22.47 -7.63 -18.11
CA ASN A 244 21.29 -6.82 -18.41
C ASN A 244 20.05 -7.67 -18.70
N LEU A 245 19.73 -8.61 -17.82
CA LEU A 245 18.46 -9.34 -17.90
C LEU A 245 17.33 -8.35 -17.68
N THR A 246 16.33 -8.35 -18.55
CA THR A 246 15.22 -7.39 -18.47
C THR A 246 13.90 -8.14 -18.31
N THR A 247 13.06 -7.69 -17.39
CA THR A 247 11.72 -8.24 -17.18
C THR A 247 10.70 -7.14 -16.93
N HIS A 248 9.48 -7.32 -17.44
CA HIS A 248 8.33 -6.51 -17.06
C HIS A 248 7.81 -7.00 -15.73
N PHE A 249 7.94 -6.16 -14.71
CA PHE A 249 7.59 -6.49 -13.34
C PHE A 249 6.26 -5.83 -12.97
N ASN A 250 5.34 -6.66 -12.49
CA ASN A 250 4.05 -6.24 -11.98
C ASN A 250 3.88 -6.82 -10.57
N TYR A 251 3.87 -5.97 -9.56
CA TYR A 251 3.61 -6.36 -8.18
C TYR A 251 2.29 -5.75 -7.73
N SER A 252 1.28 -6.59 -7.56
CA SER A 252 0.02 -6.16 -6.98
C SER A 252 0.12 -6.23 -5.46
N ILE A 253 -0.27 -5.17 -4.75
CA ILE A 253 -0.31 -5.20 -3.29
C ILE A 253 -1.64 -5.82 -2.83
N GLY A 254 -1.57 -6.76 -1.89
CA GLY A 254 -2.72 -7.45 -1.32
C GLY A 254 -3.33 -6.73 -0.12
N ILE A 255 -4.55 -7.12 0.24
CA ILE A 255 -5.29 -6.61 1.38
C ILE A 255 -4.61 -7.07 2.67
N ASP A 256 -4.28 -6.15 3.58
CA ASP A 256 -3.86 -6.48 4.94
C ASP A 256 -5.08 -6.93 5.77
N PRO A 257 -5.11 -8.17 6.30
CA PRO A 257 -6.22 -8.63 7.12
C PRO A 257 -6.21 -8.05 8.55
N ALA A 258 -5.20 -7.27 8.94
CA ALA A 258 -5.07 -6.72 10.28
C ALA A 258 -6.19 -5.71 10.59
N VAL A 259 -6.93 -5.97 11.67
CA VAL A 259 -8.01 -5.08 12.13
C VAL A 259 -7.41 -3.90 12.90
N ASN A 260 -7.61 -2.70 12.36
CA ASN A 260 -7.23 -1.42 12.95
C ASN A 260 -8.47 -0.58 13.30
N TYR A 261 -9.37 -1.17 14.09
CA TYR A 261 -10.70 -0.59 14.34
C TYR A 261 -10.65 0.77 15.04
N LYS A 262 -11.30 1.77 14.42
CA LYS A 262 -11.50 3.12 14.96
C LYS A 262 -12.80 3.15 15.75
N ALA A 263 -12.69 3.00 17.07
CA ALA A 263 -13.83 2.99 17.97
C ALA A 263 -14.74 4.22 17.81
N LEU A 264 -16.05 3.98 17.92
CA LEU A 264 -17.03 5.05 17.97
C LEU A 264 -16.77 5.98 19.15
N LYS A 265 -16.96 7.28 18.94
CA LYS A 265 -16.77 8.30 19.99
C LYS A 265 -17.80 8.18 21.12
N THR A 266 -18.99 7.67 20.80
CA THR A 266 -20.12 7.51 21.71
C THR A 266 -20.62 6.07 21.63
N ALA A 267 -21.04 5.52 22.77
CA ALA A 267 -21.69 4.22 22.80
C ALA A 267 -22.99 4.25 21.99
N LEU A 268 -23.33 3.13 21.35
CA LEU A 268 -24.58 3.00 20.61
C LEU A 268 -25.72 2.57 21.54
N GLU A 269 -26.83 3.29 21.48
CA GLU A 269 -28.06 2.91 22.18
C GLU A 269 -28.79 1.82 21.39
N VAL A 270 -28.95 0.64 22.00
CA VAL A 270 -29.57 -0.53 21.35
C VAL A 270 -30.61 -1.19 22.25
N THR A 271 -31.57 -1.89 21.67
CA THR A 271 -32.44 -2.84 22.36
C THR A 271 -31.72 -4.17 22.61
N PRO A 272 -32.22 -5.04 23.51
CA PRO A 272 -31.64 -6.37 23.70
C PRO A 272 -31.61 -7.20 22.41
N GLN A 273 -32.63 -7.07 21.55
CA GLN A 273 -32.70 -7.79 20.27
C GLN A 273 -31.64 -7.28 19.28
N GLU A 274 -31.48 -5.97 19.15
CA GLU A 274 -30.44 -5.38 18.28
C GLU A 274 -29.03 -5.71 18.78
N SER A 275 -28.82 -5.84 20.11
CA SER A 275 -27.50 -6.09 20.69
C SER A 275 -26.87 -7.42 20.28
N VAL A 276 -27.67 -8.38 19.81
CA VAL A 276 -27.20 -9.69 19.33
C VAL A 276 -27.21 -9.81 17.79
N ASP A 277 -27.65 -8.76 17.08
CA ASP A 277 -27.68 -8.70 15.63
C ASP A 277 -26.57 -7.79 15.10
N ALA A 278 -25.52 -8.40 14.55
CA ALA A 278 -24.40 -7.66 13.97
C ALA A 278 -24.83 -6.75 12.81
N THR A 279 -25.85 -7.13 12.03
CA THR A 279 -26.35 -6.31 10.92
C THR A 279 -26.95 -5.01 11.45
N GLU A 280 -27.82 -5.10 12.46
CA GLU A 280 -28.45 -3.92 13.04
C GLU A 280 -27.44 -3.02 13.76
N ILE A 281 -26.44 -3.59 14.44
CA ILE A 281 -25.36 -2.80 15.06
C ILE A 281 -24.56 -2.02 14.01
N LEU A 282 -24.20 -2.63 12.88
CA LEU A 282 -23.48 -1.93 11.82
C LEU A 282 -24.34 -0.84 11.19
N LYS A 283 -25.65 -1.08 11.00
CA LYS A 283 -26.58 -0.04 10.53
C LYS A 283 -26.67 1.15 11.49
N LEU A 284 -26.83 0.88 12.78
CA LEU A 284 -26.87 1.90 13.84
C LEU A 284 -25.53 2.64 14.00
N SER A 285 -24.44 2.03 13.53
CA SER A 285 -23.11 2.66 13.47
C SER A 285 -22.94 3.61 12.28
N ASP A 286 -23.99 3.86 11.50
CA ASP A 286 -23.97 4.66 10.25
C ASP A 286 -23.08 4.05 9.14
N TYR A 287 -22.91 2.73 9.15
CA TYR A 287 -22.18 2.00 8.11
C TYR A 287 -23.08 1.56 6.96
N THR A 288 -24.03 2.41 6.57
CA THR A 288 -24.97 2.16 5.47
C THR A 288 -24.82 3.13 4.31
N ASP A 289 -25.20 2.68 3.11
CA ASP A 289 -25.38 3.51 1.93
C ASP A 289 -26.64 4.39 2.07
N PHE A 290 -26.92 5.22 1.06
CA PHE A 290 -28.12 6.07 1.03
C PHE A 290 -29.44 5.29 0.92
N SER A 291 -29.40 4.00 0.61
CA SER A 291 -30.55 3.10 0.54
C SER A 291 -30.77 2.32 1.84
N GLY A 292 -29.89 2.47 2.84
CA GLY A 292 -29.95 1.75 4.11
C GLY A 292 -29.34 0.34 4.07
N ASN A 293 -28.67 -0.05 2.99
CA ASN A 293 -27.89 -1.29 2.94
C ASN A 293 -26.51 -1.06 3.55
N LEU A 294 -25.85 -2.12 4.03
CA LEU A 294 -24.47 -2.00 4.52
C LEU A 294 -23.52 -1.50 3.42
N ASP A 295 -22.70 -0.52 3.77
CA ASP A 295 -21.71 0.10 2.90
C ASP A 295 -20.32 -0.45 3.25
N ASN A 296 -19.78 -1.25 2.34
CA ASN A 296 -18.49 -1.91 2.53
C ASN A 296 -17.33 -0.93 2.69
N ASP A 297 -17.36 0.22 2.02
CA ASP A 297 -16.29 1.22 2.10
C ASP A 297 -16.33 1.95 3.45
N LYS A 298 -17.52 2.19 4.00
CA LYS A 298 -17.69 2.70 5.37
C LYS A 298 -17.21 1.68 6.42
N ILE A 299 -17.58 0.40 6.27
CA ILE A 299 -17.12 -0.66 7.18
C ILE A 299 -15.60 -0.78 7.10
N ALA A 300 -15.03 -0.87 5.89
CA ALA A 300 -13.59 -0.91 5.65
C ALA A 300 -12.86 0.25 6.36
N SER A 301 -13.34 1.47 6.18
CA SER A 301 -12.78 2.67 6.81
C SER A 301 -12.83 2.64 8.34
N ALA A 302 -13.82 1.96 8.91
CA ALA A 302 -13.96 1.79 10.35
C ALA A 302 -13.05 0.68 10.90
N VAL A 303 -12.99 -0.47 10.24
CA VAL A 303 -12.24 -1.65 10.72
C VAL A 303 -10.78 -1.68 10.29
N GLY A 304 -10.42 -0.89 9.27
CA GLY A 304 -9.06 -0.83 8.72
C GLY A 304 -8.69 -2.02 7.84
N VAL A 305 -9.67 -2.71 7.26
CA VAL A 305 -9.48 -3.79 6.28
C VAL A 305 -10.15 -3.33 4.99
N PHE A 306 -9.38 -2.98 3.97
CA PHE A 306 -9.91 -2.32 2.78
C PHE A 306 -10.19 -3.28 1.62
N ASN A 307 -10.82 -2.77 0.56
CA ASN A 307 -11.11 -3.51 -0.68
C ASN A 307 -11.80 -4.86 -0.44
N SER A 308 -12.71 -4.89 0.54
CA SER A 308 -13.39 -6.11 1.00
C SER A 308 -14.91 -5.95 1.00
N LYS A 309 -15.63 -7.03 0.75
CA LYS A 309 -17.07 -7.20 1.01
C LYS A 309 -17.24 -7.82 2.39
N PHE A 310 -18.08 -7.22 3.21
CA PHE A 310 -18.33 -7.65 4.58
C PHE A 310 -19.69 -8.31 4.71
N THR A 311 -19.71 -9.50 5.32
CA THR A 311 -20.95 -10.17 5.74
C THR A 311 -20.97 -10.28 7.26
N PRO A 312 -21.99 -9.71 7.94
CA PRO A 312 -22.12 -9.84 9.39
C PRO A 312 -22.35 -11.30 9.79
N VAL A 313 -21.67 -11.76 10.83
CA VAL A 313 -21.78 -13.14 11.35
C VAL A 313 -22.47 -13.15 12.70
N SER A 314 -21.96 -12.38 13.67
CA SER A 314 -22.48 -12.40 15.04
C SER A 314 -22.10 -11.16 15.83
N SER A 315 -22.94 -10.82 16.81
CA SER A 315 -22.61 -9.91 17.92
C SER A 315 -22.72 -10.65 19.24
N VAL A 316 -21.61 -10.74 19.98
CA VAL A 316 -21.55 -11.49 21.24
C VAL A 316 -20.99 -10.61 22.33
N LYS A 317 -21.69 -10.53 23.46
CA LYS A 317 -21.22 -9.79 24.63
C LYS A 317 -19.88 -10.35 25.11
N VAL A 318 -18.90 -9.48 25.35
CA VAL A 318 -17.60 -9.88 25.88
C VAL A 318 -17.77 -10.34 27.33
N GLU A 319 -17.27 -11.53 27.65
CA GLU A 319 -17.32 -12.08 29.00
C GLU A 319 -16.67 -11.12 30.01
N GLY A 320 -17.34 -10.88 31.14
CA GLY A 320 -16.88 -9.95 32.17
C GLY A 320 -17.02 -8.46 31.83
N SER A 321 -17.44 -8.10 30.62
CA SER A 321 -17.75 -6.71 30.26
C SER A 321 -19.21 -6.35 30.51
N GLN A 322 -19.49 -5.10 30.88
CA GLN A 322 -20.86 -4.62 31.04
C GLN A 322 -21.49 -4.21 29.70
N ASP A 323 -20.69 -3.66 28.79
CA ASP A 323 -21.15 -2.92 27.60
C ASP A 323 -20.34 -3.19 26.31
N MET A 324 -19.32 -4.05 26.35
CA MET A 324 -18.54 -4.39 25.15
C MET A 324 -19.06 -5.64 24.46
N TYR A 325 -19.13 -5.59 23.12
CA TYR A 325 -19.58 -6.68 22.26
C TYR A 325 -18.54 -6.93 21.18
N ASN A 326 -18.23 -8.20 20.94
CA ASN A 326 -17.45 -8.67 19.81
C ASN A 326 -18.35 -8.75 18.58
N ILE A 327 -18.07 -7.92 17.58
CA ILE A 327 -18.70 -7.99 16.26
C ILE A 327 -17.79 -8.82 15.36
N THR A 328 -18.33 -9.91 14.82
CA THR A 328 -17.63 -10.79 13.90
C THR A 328 -18.23 -10.65 12.50
N LEU A 329 -17.36 -10.43 11.52
CA LEU A 329 -17.69 -10.37 10.10
C LEU A 329 -16.87 -11.41 9.33
N THR A 330 -17.39 -11.88 8.19
CA THR A 330 -16.51 -12.38 7.12
C THR A 330 -16.17 -11.23 6.19
N ALA A 331 -14.92 -11.19 5.75
CA ALA A 331 -14.40 -10.28 4.75
C ALA A 331 -13.95 -11.10 3.54
N GLU A 332 -14.41 -10.74 2.35
CA GLU A 332 -13.99 -11.31 1.07
C GLU A 332 -13.41 -10.21 0.19
N PRO A 333 -12.38 -10.48 -0.64
CA PRO A 333 -11.93 -9.49 -1.62
C PRO A 333 -13.11 -8.95 -2.45
N PHE A 334 -13.17 -7.63 -2.64
CA PHE A 334 -14.32 -6.96 -3.22
C PHE A 334 -14.60 -7.42 -4.67
N SER A 335 -13.55 -7.72 -5.42
CA SER A 335 -13.58 -8.30 -6.76
C SER A 335 -12.37 -9.22 -6.96
N ASP A 336 -12.33 -9.88 -8.12
CA ASP A 336 -11.20 -10.68 -8.59
C ASP A 336 -9.90 -9.89 -8.82
N LEU A 337 -9.97 -8.55 -8.78
CA LEU A 337 -8.80 -7.66 -8.84
C LEU A 337 -8.04 -7.57 -7.51
N TYR A 338 -8.63 -8.05 -6.42
CA TYR A 338 -8.05 -8.01 -5.08
C TYR A 338 -7.82 -9.42 -4.53
N PHE A 339 -6.81 -9.53 -3.68
CA PHE A 339 -6.40 -10.75 -3.00
C PHE A 339 -5.80 -10.35 -1.65
N TRP A 340 -5.71 -11.29 -0.71
CA TRP A 340 -5.07 -11.05 0.57
C TRP A 340 -3.56 -10.95 0.44
N ASP A 341 -2.91 -10.25 1.34
CA ASP A 341 -1.45 -10.08 1.36
C ASP A 341 -0.62 -11.38 1.43
N ASP A 342 -1.23 -12.51 1.77
CA ASP A 342 -0.68 -13.88 1.70
C ASP A 342 -0.92 -14.60 0.36
N GLY A 343 -1.58 -13.94 -0.59
CA GLY A 343 -1.91 -14.44 -1.91
C GLY A 343 -3.23 -15.25 -2.00
N SER A 344 -3.94 -15.44 -0.89
CA SER A 344 -5.23 -16.13 -0.90
C SER A 344 -6.37 -15.25 -1.43
N THR A 345 -7.45 -15.86 -1.93
CA THR A 345 -8.63 -15.16 -2.48
C THR A 345 -9.92 -15.45 -1.71
N GLY A 346 -9.87 -16.34 -0.72
CA GLY A 346 -11.04 -16.78 0.04
C GLY A 346 -11.48 -15.80 1.14
N SER A 347 -12.62 -16.08 1.76
CA SER A 347 -13.11 -15.38 2.95
C SER A 347 -12.12 -15.45 4.13
N LYS A 348 -11.97 -14.35 4.87
CA LYS A 348 -11.32 -14.30 6.19
C LYS A 348 -12.29 -13.80 7.25
N THR A 349 -12.20 -14.35 8.45
CA THR A 349 -12.97 -13.85 9.60
C THR A 349 -12.24 -12.69 10.26
N ILE A 350 -12.95 -11.58 10.47
CA ILE A 350 -12.46 -10.44 11.22
C ILE A 350 -13.35 -10.18 12.44
N GLN A 351 -12.75 -9.65 13.50
CA GLN A 351 -13.46 -9.31 14.73
C GLN A 351 -12.97 -7.99 15.28
N PHE A 352 -13.91 -7.17 15.75
CA PHE A 352 -13.64 -5.94 16.48
C PHE A 352 -14.63 -5.76 17.62
N GLN A 353 -14.31 -4.88 18.56
CA GLN A 353 -15.12 -4.63 19.75
C GLN A 353 -15.83 -3.29 19.67
N ILE A 354 -17.14 -3.29 19.96
CA ILE A 354 -17.96 -2.08 20.01
C ILE A 354 -18.60 -1.94 21.39
N LYS A 355 -18.76 -0.69 21.83
CA LYS A 355 -19.44 -0.35 23.09
C LYS A 355 -20.92 -0.07 22.82
N LEU A 356 -21.80 -0.85 23.45
CA LEU A 356 -23.26 -0.76 23.34
C LEU A 356 -23.89 -0.42 24.69
N ASN A 357 -24.83 0.52 24.72
CA ASN A 357 -25.73 0.72 25.83
C ASN A 357 -27.05 0.00 25.56
N VAL A 358 -27.26 -1.16 26.20
CA VAL A 358 -28.46 -1.95 26.00
C VAL A 358 -29.57 -1.42 26.91
N LYS A 359 -30.63 -0.89 26.30
CA LYS A 359 -31.81 -0.40 27.03
C LYS A 359 -32.40 -1.55 27.86
N SER A 360 -32.56 -1.32 29.16
CA SER A 360 -33.33 -2.20 30.03
C SER A 360 -34.75 -2.31 29.47
N GLN A 361 -35.26 -3.53 29.27
CA GLN A 361 -36.69 -3.71 29.00
C GLN A 361 -37.44 -3.09 30.17
N ASN A 362 -38.23 -2.05 29.90
CA ASN A 362 -39.22 -1.61 30.88
C ASN A 362 -40.12 -2.82 31.13
N ALA A 363 -40.03 -3.39 32.33
CA ALA A 363 -41.00 -4.35 32.80
C ALA A 363 -42.36 -3.67 32.73
N GLN A 364 -43.15 -3.99 31.71
CA GLN A 364 -44.57 -3.66 31.70
C GLN A 364 -45.19 -4.46 32.85
N GLY A 365 -45.48 -3.75 33.93
CA GLY A 365 -46.25 -4.25 35.07
C GLY A 365 -47.74 -4.31 34.76
#